data_AF-A0A183NY46-F1
#
_entry.id   AF-A0A183NY46-F1
#
_cell.length_a   1.000
_cell.length_b   1.000
_cell.length_c   1.000
_cell.angle_alpha   90.00
_cell.angle_beta   90.00
_cell.angle_gamma   90.00
#
_symmetry.space_group_name_H-M   'P 1'
#
loop_
_entity.id
_entity.type
_entity.pdbx_description
1 polymer ?
#
loop_
_entity_poly.entity_id
_entity_poly.type
_entity_poly.pdbx_seq_one_letter_code
_entity_poly.pdbx_strand_id
1 'polypeptide(L)'
;MFFVFYTILSPIAGYLGDRWKRKRIMQIATRCFVGIGEASYSTLAPTILSDLFMGNARTKVLGLFYFAAPVGSGLGFIVGSEITRLTGSWQWALRITPILGLLCIILLSVLHSDPPRGEAEGGSHMRTTSWWLDIKSLLSNQAFMFISCGYTCVCFVLGSLSWFAIDLIHIPIVVGASTCLAGIFGVLSGAKLGRYLRRWVPAADAYVCSASLFICAPFLFLALVSPSWNFYVCIVSYVFTNTGIKIDQNLGNLSSEALTKSILRKITN
;
A
#
# COMPACT_ATOMS: atom_id res chain seq x y z
N MET A 1 20.66 -3.53 -17.96
CA MET A 1 19.39 -2.82 -17.64
C MET A 1 19.38 -1.36 -18.09
N PHE A 2 20.40 -0.55 -17.78
CA PHE A 2 20.47 0.86 -18.21
C PHE A 2 20.31 1.08 -19.72
N PHE A 3 21.04 0.31 -20.54
CA PHE A 3 20.96 0.40 -22.01
C PHE A 3 19.54 0.10 -22.55
N VAL A 4 18.92 -0.99 -22.11
CA VAL A 4 17.56 -1.36 -22.55
C VAL A 4 16.54 -0.29 -22.17
N PHE A 5 16.65 0.26 -20.95
CA PHE A 5 15.76 1.33 -20.49
C PHE A 5 15.96 2.61 -21.29
N TYR A 6 17.21 2.99 -21.56
CA TYR A 6 17.55 4.18 -22.36
C TYR A 6 17.08 4.05 -23.82
N THR A 7 17.27 2.89 -24.45
CA THR A 7 16.86 2.64 -25.84
C THR A 7 15.34 2.67 -26.02
N ILE A 8 14.55 2.36 -24.98
CA ILE A 8 13.09 2.44 -25.02
C ILE A 8 12.57 3.82 -24.60
N LEU A 9 13.15 4.44 -23.56
CA LEU A 9 12.72 5.75 -23.09
C LEU A 9 13.11 6.88 -24.04
N SER A 10 14.25 6.79 -24.73
CA SER A 10 14.74 7.86 -25.61
C SER A 10 13.79 8.17 -26.78
N PRO A 11 13.32 7.17 -27.56
CA PRO A 11 12.35 7.41 -28.63
C PRO A 11 11.00 7.92 -28.10
N ILE A 12 10.56 7.39 -26.97
CA ILE A 12 9.28 7.75 -26.34
C ILE A 12 9.33 9.18 -25.79
N ALA A 13 10.43 9.57 -25.15
CA ALA A 13 10.65 10.91 -24.64
C ALA A 13 10.83 11.93 -25.77
N GLY A 14 11.51 11.56 -26.86
CA GLY A 14 11.61 12.37 -28.09
C GLY A 14 10.25 12.59 -28.75
N TYR A 15 9.47 11.51 -28.91
CA TYR A 15 8.12 11.55 -29.47
C TYR A 15 7.12 12.35 -28.62
N LEU A 16 7.17 12.19 -27.29
CA LEU A 16 6.33 12.96 -26.37
C LEU A 16 6.78 14.43 -26.27
N GLY A 17 8.08 14.69 -26.41
CA GLY A 17 8.72 16.01 -26.45
C GLY A 17 8.19 16.92 -27.55
N ASP A 18 7.86 16.34 -28.70
CA ASP A 18 7.41 17.06 -29.89
C ASP A 18 5.90 17.39 -29.86
N ARG A 19 5.08 16.56 -29.22
CA ARG A 19 3.61 16.74 -29.19
C ARG A 19 3.08 17.44 -27.94
N TRP A 20 3.81 17.41 -26.82
CA TRP A 20 3.30 17.90 -25.52
C TRP A 20 4.13 19.07 -24.99
N LYS A 21 3.44 20.13 -24.54
CA LYS A 21 4.07 21.27 -23.82
C LYS A 21 4.95 20.72 -22.69
N ARG A 22 6.24 21.12 -22.64
CA ARG A 22 7.28 20.64 -21.70
C ARG A 22 6.82 20.50 -20.24
N LYS A 23 5.91 21.36 -19.77
CA LYS A 23 5.33 21.31 -18.42
C LYS A 23 4.62 19.98 -18.10
N ARG A 24 3.89 19.38 -19.05
CA ARG A 24 3.17 18.11 -18.84
C ARG A 24 4.13 16.92 -18.78
N ILE A 25 5.18 16.94 -19.60
CA ILE A 25 6.24 15.92 -19.60
C ILE A 25 6.97 15.92 -18.26
N MET A 26 7.33 17.11 -17.76
CA MET A 26 7.99 17.26 -16.46
C MET A 26 7.11 16.75 -15.31
N GLN A 27 5.80 17.00 -15.36
CA GLN A 27 4.86 16.47 -14.37
C GLN A 27 4.81 14.93 -14.40
N ILE A 28 4.66 14.31 -15.57
CA ILE A 28 4.64 12.85 -15.70
C ILE A 28 5.95 12.25 -15.20
N ALA A 29 7.10 12.82 -15.60
CA ALA A 29 8.41 12.36 -15.17
C ALA A 29 8.55 12.41 -13.64
N THR A 30 8.21 13.55 -13.00
CA THR A 30 8.26 13.66 -11.54
C THR A 30 7.34 12.66 -10.84
N ARG A 31 6.16 12.35 -11.40
CA ARG A 31 5.25 11.34 -10.86
C ARG A 31 5.81 9.92 -11.00
N CYS A 32 6.48 9.61 -12.11
CA CYS A 32 7.19 8.34 -12.27
C CYS A 32 8.31 8.18 -11.23
N PHE A 33 9.11 9.22 -11.00
CA PHE A 33 10.16 9.20 -9.97
C PHE A 33 9.61 8.97 -8.57
N VAL A 34 8.52 9.66 -8.20
CA VAL A 34 7.83 9.44 -6.92
C VAL A 34 7.34 8.00 -6.82
N GLY A 35 6.71 7.47 -7.87
CA GLY A 35 6.22 6.09 -7.90
C GLY A 35 7.34 5.04 -7.72
N ILE A 36 8.52 5.26 -8.30
CA ILE A 36 9.69 4.40 -8.09
C ILE A 36 10.12 4.42 -6.61
N GLY A 37 10.13 5.61 -5.98
CA GLY A 37 10.43 5.76 -4.57
C GLY A 37 9.42 5.05 -3.67
N GLU A 38 8.13 5.21 -3.95
CA GLU A 38 7.05 4.56 -3.18
C GLU A 38 7.08 3.03 -3.27
N ALA A 39 7.33 2.49 -4.47
CA ALA A 39 7.49 1.06 -4.68
C ALA A 39 8.74 0.51 -3.96
N SER A 40 9.83 1.27 -3.94
CA SER A 40 11.08 0.86 -3.30
C SER A 40 10.94 0.77 -1.78
N TYR A 41 10.36 1.78 -1.12
CA TYR A 41 10.23 1.71 0.34
C TYR A 41 9.18 0.69 0.79
N SER A 42 8.06 0.55 0.06
CA SER A 42 6.99 -0.38 0.43
C SER A 42 7.40 -1.85 0.35
N THR A 43 8.44 -2.16 -0.44
CA THR A 43 9.05 -3.50 -0.54
C THR A 43 10.20 -3.71 0.44
N LEU A 44 11.06 -2.71 0.63
CA LEU A 44 12.23 -2.81 1.52
C LEU A 44 11.91 -2.66 3.00
N ALA A 45 10.95 -1.82 3.38
CA ALA A 45 10.65 -1.57 4.79
C ALA A 45 10.15 -2.81 5.55
N PRO A 46 9.12 -3.56 5.09
CA PRO A 46 8.66 -4.74 5.82
C PRO A 46 9.73 -5.83 5.87
N THR A 47 10.55 -5.98 4.82
CA THR A 47 11.64 -6.97 4.83
C THR A 47 12.70 -6.63 5.88
N ILE A 48 13.17 -5.37 5.95
CA ILE A 48 14.10 -4.93 7.01
C ILE A 48 13.51 -5.10 8.41
N LEU A 49 12.26 -4.67 8.61
CA LEU A 49 11.56 -4.83 9.90
C LEU A 49 11.39 -6.31 10.27
N SER A 50 11.15 -7.16 9.28
CA SER A 50 11.00 -8.60 9.48
C SER A 50 12.29 -9.33 9.85
N ASP A 51 13.42 -8.74 9.49
CA ASP A 51 14.76 -9.27 9.77
C ASP A 51 15.34 -8.69 11.06
N LEU A 52 14.81 -7.57 11.56
CA LEU A 52 15.21 -6.94 12.81
C LEU A 52 14.49 -7.52 14.04
N PHE A 53 13.22 -7.94 13.87
CA PHE A 53 12.38 -8.40 14.97
C PHE A 53 12.01 -9.87 14.84
N MET A 54 11.98 -10.59 15.97
CA MET A 54 11.63 -12.02 16.04
C MET A 54 10.27 -12.24 16.72
N GLY A 55 9.61 -13.34 16.35
CA GLY A 55 8.38 -13.82 16.99
C GLY A 55 7.24 -12.80 17.05
N ASN A 56 6.65 -12.62 18.23
CA ASN A 56 5.51 -11.72 18.43
C ASN A 56 5.84 -10.23 18.23
N ALA A 57 7.10 -9.82 18.39
CA ALA A 57 7.51 -8.43 18.17
C ALA A 57 7.41 -8.05 16.69
N ARG A 58 7.82 -8.95 15.79
CA ARG A 58 7.72 -8.78 14.33
C ARG A 58 6.31 -8.46 13.88
N THR A 59 5.34 -9.27 14.30
CA THR A 59 3.93 -9.07 13.93
C THR A 59 3.37 -7.74 14.44
N LYS A 60 3.80 -7.29 15.64
CA LYS A 60 3.38 -5.98 16.18
C LYS A 60 3.96 -4.82 15.37
N VAL A 61 5.25 -4.89 15.02
CA VAL A 61 5.94 -3.85 14.25
C VAL A 61 5.42 -3.79 12.81
N LEU A 62 5.23 -4.93 12.14
CA LEU A 62 4.62 -4.98 10.81
C LEU A 62 3.17 -4.47 10.84
N GLY A 63 2.39 -4.82 11.88
CA GLY A 63 1.05 -4.28 12.08
C GLY A 63 1.04 -2.75 12.24
N LEU A 64 2.01 -2.19 12.97
CA LEU A 64 2.17 -0.73 13.10
C LEU A 64 2.59 -0.08 11.77
N PHE A 65 3.48 -0.73 11.01
CA PHE A 65 3.89 -0.25 9.70
C PHE A 65 2.71 -0.20 8.71
N TYR A 66 1.92 -1.26 8.60
CA TYR A 66 0.75 -1.28 7.72
C TYR A 66 -0.39 -0.37 8.22
N PHE A 67 -0.45 -0.07 9.51
CA PHE A 67 -1.34 0.95 10.08
C PHE A 67 -0.98 2.38 9.62
N ALA A 68 0.31 2.67 9.37
CA ALA A 68 0.72 3.99 8.93
C ALA A 68 0.17 4.36 7.54
N ALA A 69 -0.02 3.38 6.65
CA ALA A 69 -0.53 3.61 5.29
C ALA A 69 -1.93 4.27 5.26
N PRO A 70 -2.98 3.75 5.92
CA PRO A 70 -4.28 4.42 5.97
C PRO A 70 -4.22 5.81 6.60
N VAL A 71 -3.51 5.96 7.73
CA VAL A 71 -3.40 7.24 8.43
C VAL A 71 -2.71 8.28 7.54
N GLY A 72 -1.61 7.91 6.88
CA GLY A 72 -0.91 8.76 5.93
C GLY A 72 -1.79 9.17 4.74
N SER A 73 -2.54 8.21 4.17
CA SER A 73 -3.42 8.51 3.03
C SER A 73 -4.54 9.49 3.38
N GLY A 74 -5.19 9.35 4.54
CA GLY A 74 -6.25 10.28 4.95
C GLY A 74 -5.70 11.65 5.38
N LEU A 75 -4.57 11.69 6.08
CA LEU A 75 -3.86 12.95 6.38
C LEU A 75 -3.43 13.68 5.10
N GLY A 76 -3.04 12.94 4.05
CA GLY A 76 -2.69 13.50 2.75
C GLY A 76 -3.84 14.29 2.11
N PHE A 77 -5.06 13.74 2.14
CA PHE A 77 -6.25 14.46 1.67
C PHE A 77 -6.56 15.71 2.50
N ILE A 78 -6.45 15.61 3.82
CA ILE A 78 -6.73 16.73 4.74
C ILE A 78 -5.70 17.85 4.53
N VAL A 79 -4.41 17.56 4.68
CA VAL A 79 -3.34 18.57 4.53
C VAL A 79 -3.30 19.14 3.12
N GLY A 80 -3.46 18.30 2.09
CA GLY A 80 -3.46 18.76 0.70
C GLY A 80 -4.61 19.71 0.39
N SER A 81 -5.81 19.42 0.89
CA SER A 81 -6.98 20.28 0.71
C SER A 81 -6.90 21.59 1.50
N GLU A 82 -6.41 21.54 2.74
CA GLU A 82 -6.25 22.71 3.61
C GLU A 82 -5.24 23.70 3.04
N ILE A 83 -4.07 23.22 2.63
CA ILE A 83 -3.02 24.07 2.04
C ILE A 83 -3.50 24.68 0.73
N THR A 84 -4.23 23.93 -0.10
CA THR A 84 -4.79 24.45 -1.34
C THR A 84 -5.84 25.54 -1.05
N ARG A 85 -6.66 25.37 0.00
CA ARG A 85 -7.65 26.36 0.43
C ARG A 85 -6.99 27.65 0.92
N LEU A 86 -5.93 27.54 1.73
CA LEU A 86 -5.22 28.70 2.30
C LEU A 86 -4.39 29.48 1.28
N THR A 87 -3.75 28.77 0.34
CA THR A 87 -2.84 29.39 -0.64
C THR A 87 -3.50 29.71 -1.99
N GLY A 88 -4.72 29.23 -2.21
CA GLY A 88 -5.44 29.36 -3.48
C GLY A 88 -4.78 28.62 -4.66
N SER A 89 -3.77 27.77 -4.40
CA SER A 89 -2.94 27.15 -5.43
C SER A 89 -2.51 25.74 -5.02
N TRP A 90 -2.88 24.74 -5.83
CA TRP A 90 -2.61 23.32 -5.57
C TRP A 90 -1.11 22.96 -5.52
N GLN A 91 -0.25 23.80 -6.12
CA GLN A 91 1.19 23.58 -6.15
C GLN A 91 1.81 23.64 -4.75
N TRP A 92 1.25 24.44 -3.83
CA TRP A 92 1.75 24.54 -2.46
C TRP A 92 1.52 23.27 -1.66
N ALA A 93 0.45 22.53 -1.93
CA ALA A 93 0.22 21.22 -1.32
C ALA A 93 1.37 20.25 -1.64
N LEU A 94 1.92 20.31 -2.88
CA LEU A 94 3.06 19.47 -3.29
C LEU A 94 4.41 19.97 -2.78
N ARG A 95 4.55 21.26 -2.46
CA ARG A 95 5.82 21.84 -1.95
C ARG A 95 6.08 21.52 -0.49
N ILE A 96 5.03 21.23 0.28
CA ILE A 96 5.14 20.91 1.71
C ILE A 96 5.54 19.45 1.92
N THR A 97 5.13 18.54 1.04
CA THR A 97 5.42 17.10 1.17
C THR A 97 6.92 16.77 1.29
N PRO A 98 7.84 17.38 0.51
CA PRO A 98 9.28 17.15 0.67
C PRO A 98 9.85 17.61 2.01
N ILE A 99 9.27 18.63 2.64
CA ILE A 99 9.72 19.14 3.95
C ILE A 99 9.49 18.06 5.01
N LEU A 100 8.31 17.43 4.99
CA LEU A 100 8.00 16.31 5.88
C LEU A 100 8.92 15.11 5.60
N GLY A 101 9.20 14.83 4.32
CA GLY A 101 10.12 13.76 3.93
C GLY A 101 11.56 13.99 4.42
N LEU A 102 12.09 15.21 4.29
CA LEU A 102 13.41 15.58 4.80
C LEU A 102 13.49 15.44 6.31
N LEU A 103 12.44 15.87 7.03
CA LEU A 103 12.35 15.68 8.47
C LEU A 103 12.40 14.20 8.85
N CYS A 104 11.69 13.32 8.13
CA CYS A 104 11.77 11.87 8.34
C CYS A 104 13.17 11.31 8.08
N ILE A 105 13.86 11.77 7.03
CA ILE A 105 15.24 11.34 6.71
C ILE A 105 16.21 11.77 7.82
N ILE A 106 16.10 13.01 8.30
CA ILE A 106 16.93 13.52 9.40
C ILE A 106 16.67 12.70 10.66
N LEU A 107 15.40 12.48 11.01
CA LEU A 107 15.05 11.64 12.16
C LEU A 107 15.61 10.22 12.02
N LEU A 108 15.51 9.61 10.85
CA LEU A 108 16.05 8.27 10.62
C LEU A 108 17.58 8.25 10.74
N SER A 109 18.27 9.25 10.21
CA SER A 109 19.74 9.35 10.32
C SER A 109 20.24 9.56 11.76
N VAL A 110 19.45 10.20 12.62
CA VAL A 110 19.84 10.48 14.01
C VAL A 110 19.41 9.35 14.95
N LEU A 111 18.22 8.77 14.76
CA LEU A 111 17.68 7.73 15.65
C LEU A 111 18.06 6.31 15.24
N HIS A 112 18.30 6.04 13.95
CA HIS A 112 18.49 4.68 13.47
C HIS A 112 19.96 4.40 13.14
N SER A 113 20.53 3.41 13.83
CA SER A 113 21.80 2.79 13.46
C SER A 113 21.48 1.40 12.90
N ASP A 114 21.89 1.13 11.67
CA ASP A 114 21.63 -0.15 11.01
C ASP A 114 22.32 -1.29 11.78
N PRO A 115 21.56 -2.24 12.35
CA PRO A 115 22.16 -3.42 12.96
C PRO A 115 22.71 -4.36 11.87
N PRO A 116 23.72 -5.18 12.17
CA PRO A 116 24.27 -6.13 11.21
C PRO A 116 23.16 -7.07 10.68
N ARG A 117 23.05 -7.19 9.36
CA ARG A 117 22.04 -8.02 8.69
C ARG A 117 22.14 -9.48 9.13
N GLY A 118 21.03 -10.06 9.59
CA GLY A 118 20.92 -11.48 9.90
C GLY A 118 21.20 -11.88 11.35
N GLU A 119 21.50 -10.92 12.24
CA GLU A 119 21.70 -11.19 13.67
C GLU A 119 20.43 -11.73 14.37
N ALA A 120 19.23 -11.26 13.98
CA ALA A 120 18.01 -11.68 14.65
C ALA A 120 17.60 -13.13 14.34
N GLU A 121 17.89 -13.66 13.15
CA GLU A 121 17.60 -15.07 12.77
C GLU A 121 18.76 -16.03 13.10
N GLY A 122 19.83 -15.56 13.76
CA GLY A 122 20.91 -16.39 14.25
C GLY A 122 21.70 -17.09 13.15
N GLY A 123 22.33 -16.33 12.23
CA GLY A 123 23.46 -16.80 11.41
C GLY A 123 23.25 -18.08 10.58
N SER A 124 22.00 -18.48 10.30
CA SER A 124 21.71 -19.66 9.52
C SER A 124 22.19 -19.45 8.07
N HIS A 125 23.08 -20.35 7.62
CA HIS A 125 23.62 -20.46 6.26
C HIS A 125 22.52 -20.56 5.18
N MET A 126 21.86 -19.45 4.86
CA MET A 126 21.04 -19.38 3.66
C MET A 126 21.96 -19.38 2.45
N ARG A 127 21.99 -20.50 1.72
CA ARG A 127 22.67 -20.58 0.42
C ARG A 127 21.99 -19.62 -0.55
N THR A 128 22.78 -18.80 -1.24
CA THR A 128 22.28 -17.95 -2.33
C THR A 128 21.78 -18.84 -3.46
N THR A 129 20.46 -18.95 -3.60
CA THR A 129 19.83 -19.61 -4.74
C THR A 129 19.86 -18.70 -5.97
N SER A 130 19.72 -19.28 -7.16
CA SER A 130 19.65 -18.49 -8.40
C SER A 130 18.32 -17.74 -8.47
N TRP A 131 18.37 -16.43 -8.73
CA TRP A 131 17.20 -15.54 -8.82
C TRP A 131 16.08 -16.06 -9.72
N TRP A 132 16.43 -16.67 -10.85
CA TRP A 132 15.45 -17.25 -11.79
C TRP A 132 14.71 -18.44 -11.18
N LEU A 133 15.37 -19.21 -10.33
CA LEU A 133 14.80 -20.38 -9.67
C LEU A 133 13.79 -19.95 -8.61
N ASP A 134 14.09 -18.88 -7.87
CA ASP A 134 13.19 -18.27 -6.89
C ASP A 134 11.93 -17.72 -7.58
N ILE A 135 12.07 -16.98 -8.68
CA ILE A 135 10.94 -16.47 -9.46
C ILE A 135 10.06 -17.61 -9.98
N LYS A 136 10.68 -18.63 -10.57
CA LYS A 136 9.93 -19.78 -11.10
C LYS A 136 9.18 -20.50 -9.98
N SER A 137 9.78 -20.63 -8.80
CA SER A 137 9.16 -21.28 -7.65
C SER A 137 7.98 -20.47 -7.08
N LEU A 138 8.14 -19.13 -6.97
CA LEU A 138 7.07 -18.23 -6.56
C LEU A 138 5.89 -18.27 -7.54
N LEU A 139 6.17 -18.18 -8.84
CA LEU A 139 5.15 -18.24 -9.90
C LEU A 139 4.47 -19.61 -10.01
N SER A 140 5.16 -20.69 -9.66
CA SER A 140 4.59 -22.03 -9.65
C SER A 140 3.63 -22.26 -8.48
N ASN A 141 3.68 -21.42 -7.44
CA ASN A 141 2.79 -21.55 -6.29
C ASN A 141 1.44 -20.89 -6.56
N GLN A 142 0.39 -21.71 -6.65
CA GLN A 142 -0.97 -21.24 -6.94
C GLN A 142 -1.49 -20.25 -5.88
N ALA A 143 -1.20 -20.47 -4.59
CA ALA A 143 -1.66 -19.59 -3.52
C ALA A 143 -1.03 -18.19 -3.64
N PHE A 144 0.26 -18.12 -4.00
CA PHE A 144 0.95 -16.85 -4.25
C PHE A 144 0.30 -16.07 -5.40
N MET A 145 -0.01 -16.77 -6.50
CA MET A 145 -0.63 -16.18 -7.68
C MET A 145 -2.04 -15.66 -7.39
N PHE A 146 -2.87 -16.43 -6.67
CA PHE A 146 -4.23 -15.99 -6.32
C PHE A 146 -4.24 -14.78 -5.39
N ILE A 147 -3.37 -14.75 -4.38
CA ILE A 147 -3.25 -13.60 -3.46
C ILE A 147 -2.78 -12.36 -4.23
N SER A 148 -1.78 -12.50 -5.09
CA SER A 148 -1.24 -11.39 -5.89
C SER A 148 -2.27 -10.83 -6.87
N CYS A 149 -3.03 -11.70 -7.53
CA CYS A 149 -4.12 -11.32 -8.43
C CYS A 149 -5.25 -10.60 -7.68
N GLY A 150 -5.67 -11.15 -6.53
CA GLY A 150 -6.67 -10.55 -5.65
C GLY A 150 -6.26 -9.16 -5.19
N TYR A 151 -5.03 -9.02 -4.68
CA TYR A 151 -4.48 -7.74 -4.23
C TYR A 151 -4.39 -6.70 -5.37
N THR A 152 -4.04 -7.13 -6.59
CA THR A 152 -4.03 -6.26 -7.78
C THR A 152 -5.42 -5.73 -8.09
N CYS A 153 -6.44 -6.60 -8.05
CA CYS A 153 -7.84 -6.20 -8.24
C CYS A 153 -8.29 -5.19 -7.17
N VAL A 154 -7.94 -5.44 -5.91
CA VAL A 154 -8.23 -4.53 -4.79
C VAL A 154 -7.55 -3.17 -4.97
N CYS A 155 -6.29 -3.14 -5.43
CA CYS A 155 -5.59 -1.89 -5.72
C CYS A 155 -6.22 -1.11 -6.88
N PHE A 156 -6.72 -1.81 -7.90
CA PHE A 156 -7.48 -1.19 -8.99
C PHE A 156 -8.78 -0.54 -8.48
N VAL A 157 -9.54 -1.26 -7.65
CA VAL A 157 -10.76 -0.72 -7.02
C VAL A 157 -10.44 0.47 -6.12
N LEU A 158 -9.39 0.39 -5.30
CA LEU A 158 -8.96 1.51 -4.44
C LEU A 158 -8.56 2.74 -5.24
N GLY A 159 -7.83 2.57 -6.35
CA GLY A 159 -7.44 3.66 -7.24
C GLY A 159 -8.65 4.33 -7.89
N SER A 160 -9.59 3.52 -8.39
CA SER A 160 -10.87 3.99 -8.94
C SER A 160 -11.69 4.74 -7.88
N LEU A 161 -11.84 4.15 -6.70
CA LEU A 161 -12.57 4.73 -5.57
C LEU A 161 -11.95 6.04 -5.11
N SER A 162 -10.63 6.18 -5.11
CA SER A 162 -9.94 7.42 -4.74
C SER A 162 -10.26 8.58 -5.70
N TRP A 163 -10.42 8.28 -6.98
CA TRP A 163 -10.85 9.26 -7.98
C TRP A 163 -12.32 9.65 -7.78
N PHE A 164 -13.21 8.66 -7.73
CA PHE A 164 -14.64 8.90 -7.60
C PHE A 164 -15.04 9.48 -6.24
N ALA A 165 -14.37 9.15 -5.14
CA ALA A 165 -14.74 9.62 -3.81
C ALA A 165 -14.69 11.15 -3.69
N ILE A 166 -13.68 11.78 -4.29
CA ILE A 166 -13.56 13.24 -4.28
C ILE A 166 -14.66 13.88 -5.13
N ASP A 167 -15.01 13.25 -6.25
CA ASP A 167 -16.08 13.72 -7.14
C ASP A 167 -17.48 13.54 -6.52
N LEU A 168 -17.72 12.43 -5.81
CA LEU A 168 -19.02 12.12 -5.21
C LEU A 168 -19.30 12.89 -3.91
N ILE A 169 -18.28 13.06 -3.06
CA ILE A 169 -18.45 13.66 -1.73
C ILE A 169 -18.18 15.17 -1.76
N HIS A 170 -17.48 15.67 -2.79
CA HIS A 170 -17.09 17.09 -3.00
C HIS A 170 -16.32 17.76 -1.85
N ILE A 171 -16.15 17.11 -0.70
CA ILE A 171 -15.52 17.63 0.51
C ILE A 171 -14.30 16.74 0.85
N PRO A 172 -13.09 17.09 0.37
CA PRO A 172 -11.90 16.25 0.53
C PRO A 172 -11.51 15.97 1.99
N ILE A 173 -11.82 16.88 2.91
CA ILE A 173 -11.57 16.71 4.35
C ILE A 173 -12.41 15.55 4.90
N VAL A 174 -13.68 15.44 4.47
CA VAL A 174 -14.56 14.33 4.88
C VAL A 174 -14.05 13.02 4.30
N VAL A 175 -13.60 13.02 3.04
CA VAL A 175 -12.98 11.85 2.40
C VAL A 175 -11.70 11.43 3.15
N GLY A 176 -10.84 12.38 3.52
CA GLY A 176 -9.63 12.12 4.28
C GLY A 176 -9.90 11.59 5.69
N ALA A 177 -10.81 12.22 6.43
CA ALA A 177 -11.19 11.80 7.78
C ALA A 177 -11.85 10.42 7.78
N SER A 178 -12.77 10.17 6.86
CA SER A 178 -13.41 8.86 6.69
C SER A 178 -12.41 7.78 6.28
N THR A 179 -11.44 8.08 5.41
CA THR A 179 -10.36 7.16 5.04
C THR A 179 -9.47 6.81 6.25
N CYS A 180 -9.12 7.80 7.08
CA CYS A 180 -8.38 7.57 8.32
C CYS A 180 -9.17 6.66 9.28
N LEU A 181 -10.44 6.97 9.53
CA LEU A 181 -11.29 6.18 10.43
C LEU A 181 -11.47 4.76 9.90
N ALA A 182 -11.83 4.60 8.63
CA ALA A 182 -11.98 3.31 7.98
C ALA A 182 -10.68 2.49 8.02
N GLY A 183 -9.53 3.15 7.88
CA GLY A 183 -8.22 2.55 8.03
C GLY A 183 -7.92 2.06 9.44
N ILE A 184 -8.20 2.87 10.46
CA ILE A 184 -8.03 2.49 11.86
C ILE A 184 -8.90 1.27 12.19
N PHE A 185 -10.20 1.35 11.88
CA PHE A 185 -11.13 0.26 12.12
C PHE A 185 -10.79 -0.98 11.29
N GLY A 186 -10.37 -0.81 10.04
CA GLY A 186 -10.02 -1.91 9.14
C GLY A 186 -8.79 -2.67 9.62
N VAL A 187 -7.71 -1.97 9.97
CA VAL A 187 -6.49 -2.63 10.47
C VAL A 187 -6.74 -3.32 11.82
N LEU A 188 -7.44 -2.65 12.74
CA LEU A 188 -7.71 -3.22 14.08
C LEU A 188 -8.67 -4.42 14.02
N SER A 189 -9.76 -4.30 13.26
CA SER A 189 -10.75 -5.38 13.10
C SER A 189 -10.14 -6.56 12.35
N GLY A 190 -9.39 -6.31 11.25
CA GLY A 190 -8.68 -7.34 10.50
C GLY A 190 -7.66 -8.08 11.36
N ALA A 191 -6.83 -7.36 12.14
CA ALA A 191 -5.85 -7.98 13.02
C ALA A 191 -6.49 -8.79 14.16
N LYS A 192 -7.60 -8.31 14.74
CA LYS A 192 -8.31 -9.04 15.81
C LYS A 192 -9.01 -10.27 15.26
N LEU A 193 -9.72 -10.14 14.15
CA LEU A 193 -10.48 -11.22 13.52
C LEU A 193 -9.56 -12.30 12.94
N GLY A 194 -8.49 -11.91 12.25
CA GLY A 194 -7.46 -12.83 11.75
C GLY A 194 -6.83 -13.65 12.87
N ARG A 195 -6.38 -13.00 13.96
CA ARG A 195 -5.83 -13.71 15.12
C ARG A 195 -6.83 -14.63 15.82
N TYR A 196 -8.10 -14.25 15.86
CA TYR A 196 -9.15 -15.05 16.49
C TYR A 196 -9.48 -16.29 15.65
N LEU A 197 -9.73 -16.13 14.35
CA LEU A 197 -10.04 -17.24 13.43
C LEU A 197 -8.85 -18.16 13.20
N ARG A 198 -7.61 -17.64 13.28
CA ARG A 198 -6.39 -18.44 13.12
C ARG A 198 -6.20 -19.52 14.18
N ARG A 199 -6.91 -19.41 15.32
CA ARG A 199 -6.98 -20.47 16.34
C ARG A 199 -7.70 -21.72 15.84
N TRP A 200 -8.62 -21.56 14.89
CA TRP A 200 -9.50 -22.62 14.40
C TRP A 200 -9.11 -23.07 12.99
N VAL A 201 -8.68 -22.14 12.13
CA VAL A 201 -8.38 -22.42 10.72
C VAL A 201 -7.01 -21.84 10.35
N PRO A 202 -6.06 -22.66 9.86
CA PRO A 202 -4.74 -22.17 9.45
C PRO A 202 -4.78 -21.13 8.33
N ALA A 203 -5.79 -21.20 7.44
CA ALA A 203 -6.03 -20.28 6.34
C ALA A 203 -6.98 -19.11 6.69
N ALA A 204 -7.14 -18.78 7.97
CA ALA A 204 -8.05 -17.74 8.46
C ALA A 204 -7.90 -16.38 7.76
N ASP A 205 -6.66 -15.95 7.50
CA ASP A 205 -6.39 -14.64 6.91
C ASP A 205 -7.02 -14.50 5.51
N ALA A 206 -6.97 -15.56 4.69
CA ALA A 206 -7.58 -15.58 3.35
C ALA A 206 -9.11 -15.58 3.41
N TYR A 207 -9.72 -16.29 4.37
CA TYR A 207 -11.17 -16.28 4.54
C TYR A 207 -11.70 -14.91 4.99
N VAL A 208 -10.98 -14.25 5.91
CA VAL A 208 -11.34 -12.90 6.37
C VAL A 208 -11.22 -11.89 5.22
N CYS A 209 -10.14 -11.95 4.43
CA CYS A 209 -9.98 -11.17 3.21
C CYS A 209 -11.16 -11.36 2.26
N SER A 210 -11.44 -12.60 1.87
CA SER A 210 -12.53 -12.92 0.94
C SER A 210 -13.90 -12.43 1.46
N ALA A 211 -14.25 -12.74 2.70
CA ALA A 211 -15.52 -12.30 3.30
C ALA A 211 -15.63 -10.77 3.34
N SER A 212 -14.55 -10.06 3.66
CA SER A 212 -14.54 -8.60 3.70
C SER A 212 -14.77 -7.99 2.30
N LEU A 213 -14.19 -8.57 1.25
CA LEU A 213 -14.38 -8.11 -0.13
C LEU A 213 -15.79 -8.40 -0.65
N PHE A 214 -16.36 -9.57 -0.32
CA PHE A 214 -17.76 -9.88 -0.65
C PHE A 214 -18.73 -8.91 0.00
N ILE A 215 -18.49 -8.54 1.27
CA ILE A 215 -19.29 -7.54 1.97
C ILE A 215 -19.07 -6.15 1.36
N CYS A 216 -17.86 -5.81 0.91
CA CYS A 216 -17.58 -4.51 0.28
C CYS A 216 -18.36 -4.28 -1.01
N ALA A 217 -18.65 -5.32 -1.79
CA ALA A 217 -19.30 -5.21 -3.10
C ALA A 217 -20.67 -4.50 -3.05
N PRO A 218 -21.65 -4.90 -2.22
CA PRO A 218 -22.94 -4.19 -2.12
C PRO A 218 -22.78 -2.77 -1.57
N PHE A 219 -21.85 -2.53 -0.62
CA PHE A 219 -21.61 -1.19 -0.10
C PHE A 219 -20.96 -0.27 -1.14
N LEU A 220 -20.07 -0.79 -1.99
CA LEU A 220 -19.49 -0.03 -3.09
C LEU A 220 -20.58 0.37 -4.08
N PHE A 221 -21.49 -0.54 -4.43
CA PHE A 221 -22.63 -0.23 -5.29
C PHE A 221 -23.54 0.83 -4.68
N LEU A 222 -23.86 0.70 -3.39
CA LEU A 222 -24.64 1.70 -2.65
C LEU A 222 -23.93 3.06 -2.61
N ALA A 223 -22.61 3.10 -2.41
CA ALA A 223 -21.83 4.34 -2.41
C ALA A 223 -21.87 5.07 -3.76
N LEU A 224 -22.00 4.33 -4.89
CA LEU A 224 -22.08 4.92 -6.23
C LEU A 224 -23.49 5.46 -6.56
N VAL A 225 -24.55 4.82 -6.07
CA VAL A 225 -25.95 5.18 -6.40
C VAL A 225 -26.53 6.21 -5.41
N SER A 226 -26.15 6.14 -4.14
CA SER A 226 -26.65 7.01 -3.07
C SER A 226 -26.40 8.52 -3.19
N PRO A 227 -25.41 9.05 -3.94
CA PRO A 227 -25.19 10.50 -4.04
C PRO A 227 -26.42 11.28 -4.52
N SER A 228 -27.27 10.68 -5.35
CA SER A 228 -28.50 11.31 -5.86
C SER A 228 -29.68 11.28 -4.88
N TRP A 229 -29.61 10.46 -3.82
CA TRP A 229 -30.71 10.24 -2.87
C TRP A 229 -30.40 10.77 -1.49
N ASN A 230 -29.21 10.46 -0.95
CA ASN A 230 -28.82 10.83 0.41
C ASN A 230 -27.30 10.83 0.58
N PHE A 231 -26.75 12.00 0.90
CA PHE A 231 -25.33 12.21 1.17
C PHE A 231 -24.79 11.37 2.34
N TYR A 232 -25.55 11.20 3.42
CA TYR A 232 -25.10 10.45 4.60
C TYR A 232 -24.96 8.95 4.30
N VAL A 233 -25.87 8.40 3.50
CA VAL A 233 -25.82 7.00 3.06
C VAL A 233 -24.60 6.75 2.18
N CYS A 234 -24.22 7.72 1.34
CA CYS A 234 -22.99 7.67 0.54
C CYS A 234 -21.75 7.59 1.43
N ILE A 235 -21.62 8.46 2.43
CA ILE A 235 -20.47 8.47 3.34
C ILE A 235 -20.39 7.17 4.13
N VAL A 236 -21.50 6.70 4.69
CA VAL A 236 -21.52 5.46 5.50
C VAL A 236 -21.09 4.29 4.62
N SER A 237 -21.70 4.13 3.45
CA SER A 237 -21.34 3.07 2.49
C SER A 237 -19.86 3.16 2.08
N TYR A 238 -19.35 4.36 1.80
CA TYR A 238 -17.95 4.61 1.49
C TYR A 238 -17.00 4.20 2.62
N VAL A 239 -17.33 4.51 3.87
CA VAL A 239 -16.54 4.11 5.05
C VAL A 239 -16.48 2.59 5.18
N PHE A 240 -17.61 1.90 4.99
CA PHE A 240 -17.65 0.44 5.04
C PHE A 240 -16.80 -0.20 3.93
N THR A 241 -16.91 0.30 2.69
CA THR A 241 -16.09 -0.16 1.58
C THR A 241 -14.60 0.05 1.86
N ASN A 242 -14.18 1.23 2.33
CA ASN A 242 -12.78 1.48 2.67
C ASN A 242 -12.31 0.59 3.81
N THR A 243 -13.15 0.33 4.82
CA THR A 243 -12.79 -0.51 5.97
C THR A 243 -12.47 -1.93 5.51
N GLY A 244 -13.31 -2.53 4.66
CA GLY A 244 -13.06 -3.89 4.17
C GLY A 244 -11.88 -3.97 3.20
N ILE A 245 -11.66 -2.97 2.34
CA ILE A 245 -10.44 -2.88 1.52
C ILE A 245 -9.19 -2.82 2.42
N LYS A 246 -9.22 -2.07 3.53
CA LYS A 246 -8.08 -1.94 4.46
C LYS A 246 -7.84 -3.21 5.28
N ILE A 247 -8.88 -3.99 5.58
CA ILE A 247 -8.75 -5.34 6.16
C ILE A 247 -7.96 -6.22 5.21
N ASP A 248 -8.36 -6.27 3.94
CA ASP A 248 -7.70 -7.08 2.91
C ASP A 248 -6.24 -6.64 2.69
N GLN A 249 -5.97 -5.34 2.59
CA GLN A 249 -4.61 -4.84 2.41
C GLN A 249 -3.67 -5.27 3.54
N ASN A 250 -4.13 -5.21 4.79
CA ASN A 250 -3.31 -5.60 5.93
C ASN A 250 -3.03 -7.11 5.97
N LEU A 251 -4.08 -7.93 5.87
CA LEU A 251 -3.96 -9.39 5.96
C LEU A 251 -3.32 -10.00 4.71
N GLY A 252 -3.62 -9.46 3.52
CA GLY A 252 -3.04 -9.87 2.26
C GLY A 252 -1.53 -9.65 2.20
N ASN A 253 -1.04 -8.51 2.69
CA ASN A 253 0.40 -8.22 2.80
C ASN A 253 1.12 -9.16 3.78
N LEU A 254 0.52 -9.41 4.95
CA LEU A 254 1.06 -10.37 5.92
C LEU A 254 1.11 -11.80 5.35
N SER A 255 0.07 -12.21 4.63
CA SER A 255 -0.04 -13.53 4.02
C SER A 255 0.95 -13.73 2.88
N SER A 256 1.08 -12.75 1.97
CA SER A 256 2.02 -12.80 0.85
C SER A 256 3.46 -12.87 1.34
N GLU A 257 3.84 -12.06 2.33
CA GLU A 257 5.18 -12.08 2.93
C GLU A 257 5.50 -13.43 3.58
N ALA A 258 4.55 -13.98 4.36
CA ALA A 258 4.71 -15.29 4.99
C ALA A 258 4.88 -16.41 3.95
N LEU A 259 4.09 -16.36 2.87
CA LEU A 259 4.15 -17.33 1.79
C LEU A 259 5.48 -17.25 1.03
N THR A 260 5.95 -16.05 0.71
CA THR A 260 7.26 -15.82 0.08
C THR A 260 8.38 -16.40 0.95
N LYS A 261 8.43 -16.08 2.26
CA LYS A 261 9.46 -16.65 3.16
C LYS A 261 9.37 -18.18 3.24
N SER A 262 8.16 -18.74 3.28
CA SER A 262 7.96 -20.20 3.32
C SER A 262 8.40 -20.91 2.03
N ILE A 263 8.16 -20.31 0.87
CA ILE A 263 8.56 -20.88 -0.43
C ILE A 263 10.09 -20.85 -0.54
N LEU A 264 10.71 -19.71 -0.24
CA LEU A 264 12.17 -19.55 -0.35
C LEU A 264 12.91 -20.52 0.61
N ARG A 265 12.45 -20.66 1.86
CA ARG A 265 13.04 -21.62 2.81
C ARG A 265 13.00 -23.08 2.33
N LYS A 266 12.00 -23.48 1.53
CA LYS A 266 11.93 -24.83 0.95
C LYS A 266 12.93 -25.07 -0.18
N ILE A 267 13.45 -24.00 -0.79
CA ILE A 267 14.44 -24.08 -1.87
C ILE A 267 15.86 -24.05 -1.27
N THR A 268 16.04 -23.32 -0.18
CA THR A 268 17.35 -23.14 0.46
C THR A 268 17.78 -24.31 1.35
N ASN A 269 16.83 -25.06 1.92
CA ASN A 269 17.06 -26.31 2.68
C ASN A 269 17.08 -27.53 1.76
#